data_AF-A0A1B0ZP44-F1
#
_entry.id   AF-A0A1B0ZP44-F1
#
_cell.length_a   1.000
_cell.length_b   1.000
_cell.length_c   1.000
_cell.angle_alpha   90.00
_cell.angle_beta   90.00
_cell.angle_gamma   90.00
#
_symmetry.space_group_name_H-M   'P 1'
#
loop_
_entity.id
_entity.type
_entity.pdbx_description
1 polymer ?
#
loop_
_entity_poly.entity_id
_entity_poly.type
_entity_poly.pdbx_seq_one_letter_code
_entity_poly.pdbx_strand_id
1 'polypeptide(L)'
;MSRPRLTLIVSNDVPCKQLGTSDDTASWSNRFDPYALKSTAADLWSAYFHERFNSPREVALFCDVSFQTALNWWGAVTAPTSHIALLVMLTDPGAPGFFQDEMRRAA
;
A
#
# COMPACT_ATOMS: atom_id res chain seq x y z
N MET A 1 9.33 51.00 10.45
CA MET A 1 9.21 49.89 9.48
C MET A 1 8.00 49.05 9.88
N SER A 2 6.91 49.06 9.11
CA SER A 2 5.72 48.23 9.39
C SER A 2 5.97 46.78 8.95
N ARG A 3 5.78 45.83 9.88
CA ARG A 3 5.80 44.39 9.57
C ARG A 3 4.53 44.02 8.79
N PRO A 4 4.63 43.33 7.65
CA PRO A 4 3.46 42.78 6.98
C PRO A 4 2.85 41.71 7.87
N ARG A 5 1.58 41.88 8.24
CA ARG A 5 0.78 40.86 8.93
C ARG A 5 0.00 40.10 7.87
N LEU A 6 0.34 38.82 7.69
CA LEU A 6 -0.48 37.89 6.92
C LEU A 6 -1.61 37.40 7.83
N THR A 7 -2.84 37.68 7.42
CA THR A 7 -4.04 37.18 8.07
C THR A 7 -4.52 35.98 7.26
N LEU A 8 -4.51 34.79 7.86
CA LEU A 8 -5.14 33.61 7.26
C LEU A 8 -6.66 33.77 7.41
N ILE A 9 -7.35 33.93 6.30
CA ILE A 9 -8.82 33.91 6.24
C ILE A 9 -9.21 32.52 5.78
N VAL A 10 -9.86 31.74 6.65
CA VAL A 10 -10.47 30.45 6.29
C VAL A 10 -11.95 30.71 6.09
N SER A 11 -12.40 30.72 4.84
CA SER A 11 -13.80 30.83 4.47
C SER A 11 -14.32 29.44 4.08
N ASN A 12 -15.18 28.85 4.93
CA ASN A 12 -15.89 27.61 4.63
C ASN A 12 -17.23 27.86 3.90
N ASP A 13 -17.63 29.13 3.72
CA ASP A 13 -18.95 29.51 3.22
C ASP A 13 -18.99 29.63 1.68
N VAL A 14 -17.92 29.27 0.98
CA VAL A 14 -17.90 29.24 -0.49
C VAL A 14 -18.17 27.80 -0.93
N PRO A 15 -19.33 27.49 -1.52
CA PRO A 15 -19.53 26.19 -2.13
C PRO A 15 -18.58 26.12 -3.33
N CYS A 16 -17.57 25.25 -3.25
CA CYS A 16 -16.69 24.92 -4.36
C CYS A 16 -17.48 24.18 -5.47
N LYS A 17 -18.38 24.87 -6.18
CA LYS A 17 -18.97 24.39 -7.42
C LYS A 17 -18.45 25.24 -8.57
N GLN A 18 -17.18 25.02 -8.89
CA GLN A 18 -16.61 25.43 -10.15
C GLN A 18 -16.81 24.27 -11.12
N LEU A 19 -17.53 24.51 -12.22
CA LEU A 19 -17.69 23.54 -13.31
C LEU A 19 -16.29 23.05 -13.75
N GLY A 20 -16.01 21.78 -13.49
CA GLY A 20 -14.68 21.18 -13.68
C GLY A 20 -14.28 20.19 -12.58
N THR A 21 -14.99 20.17 -11.44
CA THR A 21 -14.86 19.10 -10.44
C THR A 21 -15.48 17.82 -10.98
N SER A 22 -14.68 17.01 -11.67
CA SER A 22 -14.91 15.56 -11.66
C SER A 22 -14.88 15.13 -10.19
N ASP A 23 -15.96 14.50 -9.75
CA ASP A 23 -16.00 13.80 -8.49
C ASP A 23 -14.77 12.89 -8.39
N ASP A 24 -14.21 12.81 -7.18
CA ASP A 24 -13.19 11.84 -6.78
C ASP A 24 -11.72 12.28 -6.93
N THR A 25 -11.33 13.38 -6.27
CA THR A 25 -9.92 13.69 -5.96
C THR A 25 -9.74 13.87 -4.46
N ALA A 26 -10.02 12.82 -3.67
CA ALA A 26 -9.46 12.76 -2.32
C ALA A 26 -7.93 12.72 -2.45
N SER A 27 -7.21 13.48 -1.60
CA SER A 27 -5.76 13.39 -1.56
C SER A 27 -5.34 11.95 -1.31
N TRP A 28 -4.19 11.53 -1.85
CA TRP A 28 -3.69 10.15 -1.67
C TRP A 28 -3.59 9.74 -0.20
N SER A 29 -3.31 10.70 0.69
CA SER A 29 -3.31 10.51 2.14
C SER A 29 -4.68 10.18 2.74
N ASN A 30 -5.77 10.57 2.10
CA ASN A 30 -7.14 10.31 2.55
C ASN A 30 -7.72 9.02 1.95
N ARG A 31 -7.07 8.47 0.92
CA ARG A 31 -7.44 7.21 0.25
C ARG A 31 -6.74 5.99 0.85
N PHE A 32 -5.66 6.20 1.58
CA PHE A 32 -4.78 5.16 2.05
C PHE A 32 -4.58 5.30 3.55
N ASP A 33 -5.10 4.33 4.32
CA ASP A 33 -4.83 4.23 5.76
C ASP A 33 -3.50 3.48 5.98
N PRO A 34 -2.41 4.17 6.38
CA PRO A 34 -1.12 3.54 6.56
C PRO A 34 -1.08 2.61 7.77
N TYR A 35 -1.97 2.80 8.75
CA TYR A 35 -2.03 1.95 9.95
C TYR A 35 -2.74 0.64 9.65
N ALA A 36 -3.88 0.71 8.95
CA ALA A 36 -4.59 -0.49 8.49
C ALA A 36 -3.66 -1.40 7.68
N LEU A 37 -2.92 -0.83 6.71
CA LEU A 37 -1.95 -1.62 5.93
C LEU A 37 -0.88 -2.24 6.83
N LYS A 38 -0.31 -1.50 7.78
CA LYS A 38 0.74 -2.05 8.66
C LYS A 38 0.23 -3.22 9.50
N SER A 39 -1.02 -3.17 9.95
CA SER A 39 -1.61 -4.26 10.74
C SER A 39 -1.93 -5.51 9.92
N THR A 40 -2.25 -5.36 8.62
CA THR A 40 -2.67 -6.48 7.75
C THR A 40 -1.60 -6.92 6.75
N ALA A 41 -0.46 -6.22 6.69
CA ALA A 41 0.56 -6.47 5.68
C ALA A 41 1.08 -7.90 5.69
N ALA A 42 1.28 -8.51 6.87
CA ALA A 42 1.80 -9.87 6.95
C ALA A 42 0.80 -10.88 6.35
N ASP A 43 -0.49 -10.73 6.63
CA ASP A 43 -1.55 -11.57 6.07
C ASP A 43 -1.68 -11.38 4.56
N LEU A 44 -1.66 -10.13 4.10
CA LEU A 44 -1.76 -9.77 2.69
C LEU A 44 -0.60 -10.36 1.86
N TRP A 45 0.63 -10.27 2.38
CA TRP A 45 1.80 -10.86 1.74
C TRP A 45 1.81 -12.37 1.79
N SER A 46 1.37 -12.97 2.91
CA SER A 46 1.20 -14.41 3.01
C SER A 46 0.23 -14.92 1.93
N ALA A 47 -0.94 -14.30 1.79
CA ALA A 47 -1.93 -14.65 0.78
C ALA A 47 -1.36 -14.57 -0.65
N TYR A 48 -0.63 -13.49 -0.97
CA TYR A 48 0.06 -13.36 -2.25
C TYR A 48 1.03 -14.53 -2.50
N PHE A 49 1.85 -14.88 -1.52
CA PHE A 49 2.83 -15.94 -1.67
C PHE A 49 2.18 -17.32 -1.84
N HIS A 50 1.07 -17.60 -1.16
CA HIS A 50 0.29 -18.83 -1.32
C HIS A 50 -0.40 -18.91 -2.69
N GLU A 51 -0.87 -17.78 -3.24
CA GLU A 51 -1.46 -17.76 -4.58
C GLU A 51 -0.40 -17.97 -5.67
N ARG A 52 0.80 -17.41 -5.48
CA ARG A 52 1.81 -17.34 -6.53
C ARG A 52 2.81 -18.50 -6.56
N PHE A 53 3.09 -19.10 -5.40
CA PHE A 53 4.14 -20.09 -5.22
C PHE A 53 3.60 -21.33 -4.49
N ASN A 54 4.28 -22.46 -4.63
CA ASN A 54 3.86 -23.73 -4.03
C ASN A 54 4.54 -24.01 -2.68
N SER A 55 5.56 -23.24 -2.31
CA SER A 55 6.29 -23.44 -1.05
C SER A 55 7.07 -22.20 -0.60
N PRO A 56 7.37 -22.09 0.72
CA PRO A 56 8.26 -21.05 1.23
C PRO A 56 9.68 -21.13 0.62
N ARG A 57 10.08 -22.29 0.08
CA ARG A 57 11.38 -22.44 -0.59
C ARG A 57 11.42 -21.69 -1.92
N GLU A 58 10.33 -21.72 -2.68
CA GLU A 58 10.23 -20.95 -3.93
C GLU A 58 10.26 -19.45 -3.65
N VAL A 59 9.57 -19.00 -2.59
CA VAL A 59 9.61 -17.60 -2.14
C VAL A 59 11.04 -17.17 -1.77
N ALA A 60 11.79 -18.02 -1.05
CA ALA A 60 13.18 -17.74 -0.69
C ALA A 60 14.07 -17.56 -1.92
N LEU A 61 13.90 -18.42 -2.94
CA LEU A 61 14.66 -18.35 -4.19
C LEU A 61 14.28 -17.13 -5.02
N PHE A 62 12.99 -16.84 -5.14
CA PHE A 62 12.49 -15.72 -5.94
C PHE A 62 12.91 -14.37 -5.36
N CYS A 63 12.81 -14.21 -4.04
CA CYS A 63 13.13 -12.97 -3.34
C CYS A 63 14.61 -12.85 -2.95
N ASP A 64 15.43 -13.87 -3.21
CA ASP A 64 16.84 -13.96 -2.78
C ASP A 64 17.02 -13.71 -1.27
N VAL A 65 16.25 -14.44 -0.46
CA VAL A 65 16.29 -14.34 1.02
C VAL A 65 16.51 -15.69 1.67
N SER A 66 16.83 -15.68 2.97
CA SER A 66 16.94 -16.92 3.74
C SER A 66 15.60 -17.66 3.82
N PHE A 67 15.66 -19.00 3.92
CA PHE A 67 14.47 -19.84 4.07
C PHE A 67 13.63 -19.44 5.29
N GLN A 68 14.26 -19.09 6.42
CA GLN A 68 13.52 -18.65 7.61
C GLN A 68 12.74 -17.35 7.37
N THR A 69 13.30 -16.42 6.61
CA THR A 69 12.61 -15.17 6.25
C THR A 69 11.39 -15.48 5.39
N ALA A 70 11.56 -16.32 4.37
CA ALA A 70 10.46 -16.75 3.54
C ALA A 70 9.39 -17.54 4.31
N LEU A 71 9.79 -18.39 5.26
CA LEU A 71 8.87 -19.13 6.13
C LEU A 71 8.06 -18.20 7.03
N ASN A 72 8.68 -17.14 7.57
CA ASN A 72 7.98 -16.13 8.36
C ASN A 72 6.94 -15.38 7.53
N TRP A 73 7.25 -15.03 6.28
CA TRP A 73 6.30 -14.40 5.37
C TRP A 73 5.17 -15.34 4.96
N TRP A 74 5.52 -16.60 4.66
CA TRP A 74 4.56 -17.65 4.33
C TRP A 74 3.54 -17.88 5.44
N GLY A 75 3.98 -17.81 6.71
CA GLY A 75 3.14 -17.94 7.90
C GLY A 75 2.57 -16.63 8.46
N ALA A 76 2.59 -15.53 7.70
CA ALA A 76 2.08 -14.22 8.12
C ALA A 76 2.68 -13.68 9.45
N VAL A 77 3.92 -14.05 9.78
CA VAL A 77 4.60 -13.57 11.00
C VAL A 77 5.17 -12.16 10.80
N THR A 78 5.71 -11.91 9.61
CA THR A 78 6.24 -10.61 9.19
C THR A 78 5.92 -10.38 7.71
N ALA A 79 6.08 -9.14 7.25
CA ALA A 79 5.96 -8.78 5.84
C ALA A 79 7.34 -8.48 5.23
N PRO A 80 7.47 -8.53 3.88
CA PRO A 80 8.65 -8.05 3.18
C PRO A 80 8.96 -6.59 3.48
N THR A 81 10.25 -6.26 3.49
CA THR A 81 10.70 -4.87 3.53
C THR A 81 10.47 -4.19 2.18
N SER A 82 10.55 -2.86 2.15
CA SER A 82 10.19 -2.05 0.98
C SER A 82 10.96 -2.43 -0.30
N HIS A 83 12.24 -2.76 -0.22
CA HIS A 83 13.03 -3.12 -1.40
C HIS A 83 12.64 -4.50 -1.96
N ILE A 84 12.27 -5.46 -1.11
CA ILE A 84 11.74 -6.75 -1.58
C ILE A 84 10.34 -6.59 -2.14
N ALA A 85 9.49 -5.77 -1.51
CA ALA A 85 8.18 -5.43 -2.06
C ALA A 85 8.31 -4.83 -3.46
N LEU A 86 9.25 -3.89 -3.66
CA LEU A 86 9.55 -3.33 -4.98
C LEU A 86 10.07 -4.37 -5.96
N LEU A 87 10.98 -5.27 -5.53
CA LEU A 87 11.44 -6.38 -6.37
C LEU A 87 10.25 -7.17 -6.90
N VAL A 88 9.38 -7.65 -6.02
CA VAL A 88 8.18 -8.43 -6.40
C VAL A 88 7.29 -7.65 -7.37
N MET A 89 6.99 -6.38 -7.09
CA MET A 89 6.12 -5.56 -7.94
C MET A 89 6.71 -5.31 -9.33
N LEU A 90 8.03 -5.33 -9.46
CA LEU A 90 8.72 -5.10 -10.74
C LEU A 90 9.00 -6.40 -11.51
N THR A 91 9.08 -7.54 -10.83
CA THR A 91 9.42 -8.83 -11.45
C THR A 91 8.21 -9.73 -11.70
N ASP A 92 7.12 -9.57 -10.95
CA ASP A 92 5.86 -10.29 -11.17
C ASP A 92 4.77 -9.35 -11.71
N PRO A 93 4.40 -9.45 -13.01
CA PRO A 93 3.32 -8.67 -13.59
C PRO A 93 1.95 -8.88 -12.94
N GLY A 94 1.72 -10.03 -12.28
CA GLY A 94 0.46 -10.35 -11.61
C GLY A 94 0.34 -9.71 -10.22
N ALA A 95 1.46 -9.35 -9.58
CA ALA A 95 1.47 -8.85 -8.21
C ALA A 95 0.60 -7.59 -8.03
N PRO A 96 0.71 -6.53 -8.85
CA PRO A 96 -0.12 -5.33 -8.67
C PRO A 96 -1.62 -5.62 -8.71
N GLY A 97 -2.06 -6.54 -9.58
CA GLY A 97 -3.46 -6.94 -9.70
C GLY A 97 -3.96 -7.65 -8.44
N PHE A 98 -3.19 -8.62 -7.95
CA PHE A 98 -3.50 -9.32 -6.70
C PHE A 98 -3.73 -8.35 -5.53
N PHE A 99 -2.78 -7.45 -5.29
CA PHE A 99 -2.87 -6.52 -4.14
C PHE A 99 -4.04 -5.54 -4.29
N GLN A 100 -4.36 -5.09 -5.50
CA GLN A 100 -5.52 -4.24 -5.74
C GLN A 100 -6.85 -4.96 -5.48
N ASP A 101 -6.96 -6.21 -5.90
CA ASP A 101 -8.16 -7.00 -5.70
C ASP A 101 -8.37 -7.36 -4.23
N GLU A 102 -7.30 -7.72 -3.52
CA GLU A 102 -7.38 -8.06 -2.10
C GLU A 102 -7.69 -6.82 -1.25
N MET A 103 -7.12 -5.66 -1.57
CA MET A 103 -7.50 -4.40 -0.93
C MET A 103 -8.98 -4.04 -1.19
N ARG A 104 -9.53 -4.37 -2.36
CA ARG A 104 -10.96 -4.14 -2.66
C ARG A 104 -11.88 -5.08 -1.88
N ARG A 105 -11.45 -6.30 -1.56
CA ARG A 105 -12.21 -7.26 -0.74
C ARG A 105 -12.23 -6.87 0.75
N ALA A 106 -11.20 -6.17 1.21
CA ALA A 106 -11.06 -5.77 2.61
C ALA A 106 -11.72 -4.41 2.94
N ALA A 107 -12.16 -3.64 1.95
CA ALA A 107 -12.85 -2.35 2.08
C ALA A 107 -14.37 -2.51 2.10
#